data_AF-A0AAE7TLX6-F1
#
_entry.id   AF-A0AAE7TLX6-F1
#
_cell.length_a   1.000
_cell.length_b   1.000
_cell.length_c   1.000
_cell.angle_alpha   90.00
_cell.angle_beta   90.00
_cell.angle_gamma   90.00
#
_symmetry.space_group_name_H-M   'P 1'
#
loop_
_entity.id
_entity.type
_entity.pdbx_description
1 polymer ?
#
loop_
_entity_poly.entity_id
_entity_poly.type
_entity_poly.pdbx_seq_one_letter_code
_entity_poly.pdbx_strand_id
1 'polypeptide(L)' 'MQKRRRFKQQLTLQERLTAWSKEVLDQAAKLPPGPERDALIKKARQADVACHLDEWAHSPELQLPV' A
#
# COMPACT_ATOMS: atom_id res chain seq x y z
N MET A 1 -8.14 -16.29 -23.21
CA MET A 1 -8.65 -15.70 -21.95
C MET A 1 -7.58 -15.79 -20.88
N GLN A 2 -7.09 -14.67 -20.34
CA GLN A 2 -6.12 -14.69 -19.23
C GLN A 2 -6.83 -15.09 -17.93
N LYS A 3 -6.46 -16.24 -17.35
CA LYS A 3 -6.99 -16.69 -16.05
C LYS A 3 -6.51 -15.73 -14.96
N ARG A 4 -7.41 -14.93 -14.41
CA ARG A 4 -7.13 -14.11 -13.22
C ARG A 4 -6.83 -15.04 -12.04
N ARG A 5 -5.62 -14.98 -11.50
CA ARG A 5 -5.28 -15.68 -10.24
C ARG A 5 -6.03 -15.00 -9.09
N ARG A 6 -7.23 -15.49 -8.79
CA ARG A 6 -7.97 -15.11 -7.59
C ARG A 6 -7.38 -15.84 -6.38
N PHE A 7 -6.30 -15.30 -5.85
CA PHE A 7 -5.78 -15.72 -4.56
C PHE A 7 -6.56 -14.99 -3.46
N LYS A 8 -7.20 -15.73 -2.55
CA LYS A 8 -7.80 -15.12 -1.35
C LYS A 8 -6.67 -14.76 -0.40
N GLN A 9 -6.28 -13.50 -0.39
CA GLN A 9 -5.36 -12.98 0.62
C GLN A 9 -6.09 -13.02 1.98
N GLN A 10 -5.46 -13.62 2.99
CA GLN A 10 -6.04 -13.71 4.34
C GLN A 10 -6.15 -12.32 5.01
N LEU A 11 -5.27 -11.39 4.61
CA LEU A 11 -5.24 -10.00 5.04
C LEU A 11 -5.69 -9.10 3.89
N THR A 12 -6.40 -8.04 4.22
CA THR A 12 -6.83 -7.00 3.26
C THR A 12 -5.62 -6.31 2.62
N LEU A 13 -5.82 -5.69 1.46
CA LEU A 13 -4.76 -4.95 0.78
C LEU A 13 -4.23 -3.81 1.67
N GLN A 14 -5.15 -3.09 2.32
CA GLN A 14 -4.86 -2.05 3.31
C GLN A 14 -3.97 -2.53 4.45
N GLU A 15 -4.29 -3.65 5.11
CA GLU A 15 -3.48 -4.19 6.21
C GLU A 15 -2.05 -4.51 5.76
N ARG A 16 -1.90 -5.09 4.57
CA ARG A 16 -0.59 -5.44 4.01
C ARG A 16 0.23 -4.20 3.65
N LEU A 17 -0.41 -3.18 3.06
CA LEU A 17 0.25 -1.92 2.74
C LEU A 17 0.67 -1.15 4.00
N THR A 18 -0.14 -1.20 5.05
CA THR A 18 0.15 -0.57 6.35
C THR A 18 1.31 -1.26 7.07
N ALA A 19 1.35 -2.60 7.05
CA ALA A 19 2.46 -3.37 7.59
C ALA A 19 3.77 -3.06 6.83
N TRP A 20 3.69 -3.01 5.50
CA TRP A 20 4.85 -2.71 4.65
C TRP A 20 5.35 -1.27 4.83
N SER A 21 4.46 -0.27 4.91
CA SER A 21 4.88 1.11 5.14
C SER A 21 5.62 1.29 6.47
N LYS A 22 5.15 0.63 7.54
CA LYS A 22 5.83 0.60 8.85
C LYS A 22 7.21 -0.04 8.76
N GLU A 23 7.34 -1.17 8.08
CA GLU A 23 8.63 -1.86 7.91
C GLU A 23 9.63 -1.00 7.12
N VAL A 24 9.16 -0.35 6.04
CA VAL A 24 9.99 0.54 5.22
C VAL A 24 10.42 1.78 6.02
N LEU A 25 9.55 2.32 6.87
CA LEU A 25 9.90 3.43 7.77
C LEU A 25 10.91 3.02 8.84
N ASP A 26 10.79 1.82 9.40
CA ASP A 26 11.76 1.27 10.36
C ASP A 26 13.14 1.06 9.71
N GLN A 27 13.17 0.57 8.46
CA GLN A 27 14.39 0.50 7.67
C GLN A 27 14.98 1.88 7.40
N ALA A 28 14.15 2.86 7.05
CA ALA A 28 14.58 4.24 6.85
C ALA A 28 15.14 4.87 8.15
N ALA A 29 14.58 4.53 9.31
CA ALA A 29 15.06 5.01 10.61
C ALA A 29 16.45 4.47 10.98
N LYS A 30 16.79 3.26 10.53
CA LYS A 30 18.11 2.64 10.74
C LYS A 30 19.20 3.19 9.82
N LEU A 31 18.81 3.84 8.73
CA LEU A 31 19.75 4.39 7.75
C LEU A 31 20.16 5.83 8.11
N PRO A 32 21.42 6.20 7.85
CA PRO A 32 21.85 7.58 7.98
C PRO A 32 21.05 8.47 7.00
N PRO A 33 20.89 9.76 7.32
CA PRO A 33 20.26 10.71 6.41
C PRO A 33 20.99 10.74 5.06
N GLY A 34 20.29 10.40 3.99
CA GLY A 34 20.84 10.29 2.65
C GLY A 34 19.78 9.87 1.62
N PRO A 35 20.16 9.83 0.33
CA PRO A 35 19.24 9.56 -0.77
C PRO A 35 18.55 8.19 -0.67
N GLU A 36 19.22 7.21 -0.07
CA GLU A 36 18.64 5.87 0.17
C GLU A 36 17.50 5.92 1.19
N ARG A 37 17.66 6.69 2.27
CA ARG A 37 16.61 6.92 3.27
C ARG A 37 15.41 7.63 2.64
N ASP A 38 15.64 8.67 1.85
CA ASP A 38 14.57 9.41 1.18
C ASP A 38 13.82 8.54 0.17
N ALA A 39 14.52 7.64 -0.54
CA ALA A 39 13.90 6.68 -1.44
C ALA A 39 12.96 5.71 -0.69
N LEU A 40 13.37 5.24 0.50
CA LEU A 40 12.52 4.39 1.35
C LEU A 40 11.30 5.16 1.87
N ILE A 41 11.49 6.39 2.37
CA ILE A 41 10.37 7.24 2.81
C ILE A 41 9.39 7.49 1.65
N LYS A 42 9.89 7.72 0.44
CA LYS A 42 9.06 7.88 -0.76
C LYS A 42 8.26 6.61 -1.08
N LYS A 43 8.86 5.42 -0.92
CA LYS A 43 8.16 4.14 -1.07
C LYS A 43 7.07 3.95 0.00
N ALA A 44 7.35 4.29 1.25
CA ALA A 44 6.36 4.23 2.32
C ALA A 44 5.15 5.13 2.01
N ARG A 45 5.38 6.35 1.51
CA ARG A 45 4.30 7.23 1.03
C ARG A 45 3.49 6.64 -0.12
N GLN A 46 4.13 5.95 -1.05
CA GLN A 46 3.41 5.31 -2.16
C GLN A 46 2.44 4.23 -1.67
N ALA A 47 2.82 3.47 -0.63
CA ALA A 47 1.91 2.51 -0.02
C ALA A 47 0.74 3.15 0.72
N ASP A 48 0.98 4.29 1.37
CA ASP A 48 -0.08 5.06 2.02
C ASP A 48 -1.12 5.56 1.00
N VAL A 49 -0.64 6.11 -0.14
CA VAL A 49 -1.51 6.51 -1.26
C VAL A 49 -2.25 5.31 -1.86
N ALA A 50 -1.59 4.17 -2.01
CA ALA A 50 -2.24 2.96 -2.50
C ALA A 50 -3.33 2.45 -1.55
N CYS A 51 -3.13 2.59 -0.23
CA CYS A 51 -4.13 2.26 0.78
C CYS A 51 -5.35 3.18 0.66
N HIS A 52 -5.13 4.49 0.49
CA HIS A 52 -6.22 5.43 0.29
C HIS A 52 -6.98 5.20 -1.01
N LEU A 53 -6.29 4.83 -2.09
CA LEU A 53 -6.94 4.45 -3.36
C LEU A 53 -7.75 3.16 -3.23
N ASP A 54 -7.27 2.18 -2.45
CA ASP A 54 -8.02 0.96 -2.17
C ASP A 54 -9.31 1.27 -1.41
N GLU A 55 -9.23 2.12 -0.38
CA GLU A 55 -10.40 2.62 0.34
C GLU A 55 -11.41 3.32 -0.58
N TRP A 56 -10.91 4.16 -1.50
CA TRP A 56 -11.74 4.84 -2.50
C TRP A 56 -12.40 3.87 -3.47
N ALA A 57 -11.68 2.83 -3.92
CA ALA A 57 -12.20 1.81 -4.82
C ALA A 57 -13.28 0.91 -4.17
N HIS A 58 -13.24 0.76 -2.84
CA HIS A 58 -14.24 0.03 -2.07
C HIS A 58 -15.40 0.91 -1.59
N SER A 59 -15.33 2.23 -1.77
CA SER A 59 -16.40 3.14 -1.37
C SER A 59 -17.65 2.96 -2.25
N PRO A 60 -18.83 2.71 -1.66
CA PRO A 60 -20.07 2.48 -2.40
C PRO A 60 -20.58 3.72 -3.15
N GLU A 61 -20.11 4.92 -2.82
CA GLU A 61 -20.56 6.16 -3.49
C GLU A 61 -20.04 6.31 -4.93
N LEU A 62 -19.03 5.52 -5.32
CA LEU A 62 -18.50 5.47 -6.69
C LEU A 62 -18.93 4.21 -7.45
N GLN A 63 -19.66 3.29 -6.80
CA GLN A 63 -20.33 2.20 -7.49
C GLN A 63 -21.66 2.72 -8.01
N LEU A 64 -21.71 3.00 -9.32
CA LEU A 64 -22.97 3.27 -10.01
C LEU A 64 -23.99 2.20 -9.62
N PRO A 65 -25.18 2.57 -9.11
CA PRO A 65 -26.21 1.60 -8.79
C PRO A 65 -26.59 0.86 -10.07
N VAL A 66 -26.53 -0.46 -10.01
CA VAL A 66 -26.97 -1.38 -11.08
C VAL A 66 -28.47 -1.63 -11.00
#